data_AF-W1WYK4-F1
#
_entry.id   AF-W1WYK4-F1
#
_cell.length_a   1.000
_cell.length_b   1.000
_cell.length_c   1.000
_cell.angle_alpha   90.00
_cell.angle_beta   90.00
_cell.angle_gamma   90.00
#
_symmetry.space_group_name_H-M   'P 1'
#
loop_
_entity.id
_entity.type
_entity.pdbx_description
1 polymer ?
#
loop_
_entity_poly.entity_id
_entity_poly.type
_entity_poly.pdbx_seq_one_letter_code
_entity_poly.pdbx_strand_id
1 'polypeptide(L)'
;DGATGKITAKNAVIGGVTVDGDNSHVTGLSNTTWNGTATTGRAATEDQLKAVADTAKATTDAVNLKFSGDTNTSAGVVNLKDDTFNIVGDGKYVTTDANGKDLTVKVSEAEIKKSAVAAVTVSTDTTDANNPISVTPTT
;
A
#
# COMPACT_ATOMS: atom_id res chain seq x y z
N ASP A 1 -2.66 51.33 32.80
CA ASP A 1 -3.34 50.65 33.91
C ASP A 1 -3.66 49.23 33.47
N GLY A 2 -3.90 48.30 34.39
CA GLY A 2 -4.32 46.94 34.03
C GLY A 2 -5.71 46.85 33.40
N ALA A 3 -6.35 47.98 33.08
CA ALA A 3 -7.74 48.06 32.63
C ALA A 3 -7.91 47.67 31.16
N THR A 4 -6.85 47.74 30.34
CA THR A 4 -6.84 47.28 28.93
C THR A 4 -5.81 46.18 28.64
N GLY A 5 -5.06 45.73 29.64
CA GLY A 5 -4.29 44.48 29.61
C GLY A 5 -3.17 44.36 28.56
N LYS A 6 -2.69 45.47 27.97
CA LYS A 6 -1.62 45.41 26.96
C LYS A 6 -0.23 45.45 27.60
N ILE A 7 0.51 44.33 27.54
CA ILE A 7 1.94 44.27 27.85
C ILE A 7 2.72 44.71 26.60
N THR A 8 3.57 45.72 26.71
CA THR A 8 4.44 46.20 25.61
C THR A 8 5.89 45.74 25.74
N ALA A 9 6.22 45.01 26.81
CA ALA A 9 7.51 44.36 26.93
C ALA A 9 7.67 43.29 25.84
N LYS A 10 8.88 43.19 25.28
CA LYS A 10 9.19 42.18 24.26
C LYS A 10 9.11 40.75 24.80
N ASN A 11 9.55 40.55 26.03
CA ASN A 11 9.59 39.22 26.66
C ASN A 11 8.89 39.29 28.01
N ALA A 12 8.25 38.19 28.41
CA ALA A 12 7.56 38.07 29.69
C ALA A 12 7.76 36.66 30.26
N VAL A 13 8.05 36.58 31.55
CA VAL A 13 8.15 35.31 32.29
C VAL A 13 7.02 35.26 33.31
N ILE A 14 6.16 34.26 33.22
CA ILE A 14 5.02 34.05 34.12
C ILE A 14 5.14 32.66 34.73
N GLY A 15 5.64 32.60 35.96
CA GLY A 15 6.05 31.33 36.57
C GLY A 15 7.15 30.68 35.74
N GLY A 16 6.89 29.46 35.24
CA GLY A 16 7.81 28.72 34.37
C GLY A 16 7.64 28.98 32.87
N VAL A 17 6.61 29.71 32.45
CA VAL A 17 6.32 29.95 31.02
C VAL A 17 6.95 31.27 30.58
N THR A 18 7.61 31.26 29.43
CA THR A 18 8.24 32.44 28.84
C THR A 18 7.61 32.76 27.49
N VAL A 19 7.14 34.00 27.32
CA VAL A 19 6.86 34.59 26.01
C VAL A 19 8.14 35.27 25.56
N ASP A 20 8.74 34.79 24.48
CA ASP A 20 9.95 35.34 23.89
C ASP A 20 9.61 36.07 22.59
N GLY A 21 9.40 37.38 22.68
CA GLY A 21 9.10 38.21 21.52
C GLY A 21 10.30 38.55 20.64
N ASP A 22 11.55 38.30 21.07
CA ASP A 22 12.70 38.46 20.19
C ASP A 22 12.77 37.30 19.18
N ASN A 23 12.41 36.07 19.59
CA ASN A 23 12.38 34.88 18.74
C ASN A 23 10.96 34.46 18.30
N SER A 24 9.93 35.16 18.74
CA SER A 24 8.51 34.93 18.40
C SER A 24 7.96 33.53 18.78
N HIS A 25 8.34 33.01 19.95
CA HIS A 25 7.82 31.72 20.45
C HIS A 25 7.49 31.75 21.95
N VAL A 26 6.71 30.76 22.40
CA VAL A 26 6.40 30.53 23.81
C VAL A 26 7.08 29.24 24.28
N THR A 27 7.89 29.33 25.33
CA THR A 27 8.64 28.20 25.91
C THR A 27 8.26 27.96 27.37
N GLY A 28 8.73 26.85 27.95
CA GLY A 28 8.44 26.49 29.34
C GLY A 28 7.04 25.87 29.56
N LEU A 29 6.34 25.53 28.47
CA LEU A 29 5.10 24.76 28.53
C LEU A 29 5.41 23.32 28.99
N SER A 30 4.83 22.88 30.09
CA SER A 30 5.02 21.52 30.64
C SER A 30 4.34 20.41 29.84
N ASN A 31 3.52 20.81 28.87
CA ASN A 31 2.69 19.94 28.04
C ASN A 31 3.51 19.31 26.90
N THR A 32 4.42 18.38 27.18
CA THR A 32 5.35 17.81 26.17
C THR A 32 4.94 16.45 25.61
N THR A 33 4.00 15.75 26.25
CA THR A 33 3.56 14.40 25.82
C THR A 33 2.12 14.42 25.32
N TRP A 34 1.83 13.78 24.18
CA TRP A 34 0.46 13.61 23.70
C TRP A 34 -0.23 12.44 24.43
N ASN A 35 -1.38 12.71 25.06
CA ASN A 35 -2.12 11.71 25.84
C ASN A 35 -3.40 11.20 25.15
N GLY A 36 -3.61 11.55 23.88
CA GLY A 36 -4.80 11.14 23.11
C GLY A 36 -6.00 12.09 23.22
N THR A 37 -5.95 13.13 24.07
CA THR A 37 -7.08 14.06 24.27
C THR A 37 -6.63 15.52 24.28
N ALA A 38 -7.28 16.34 23.46
CA ALA A 38 -7.05 17.78 23.47
C ALA A 38 -7.80 18.44 24.64
N THR A 39 -7.17 19.40 25.31
CA THR A 39 -7.85 20.31 26.23
C THR A 39 -8.23 21.57 25.47
N THR A 40 -9.54 21.85 25.36
CA THR A 40 -10.05 23.01 24.61
C THR A 40 -9.43 24.33 25.07
N GLY A 41 -8.99 25.15 24.13
CA GLY A 41 -8.39 26.46 24.38
C GLY A 41 -6.95 26.43 24.89
N ARG A 42 -6.35 25.24 25.09
CA ARG A 42 -4.95 25.08 25.47
C ARG A 42 -4.07 24.88 24.23
N ALA A 43 -2.92 25.54 24.20
CA ALA A 43 -1.91 25.35 23.16
C ALA A 43 -1.21 23.98 23.29
N ALA A 44 -0.87 23.38 22.15
CA ALA A 44 0.01 22.22 22.06
C ALA A 44 1.49 22.66 21.95
N THR A 45 2.42 21.81 22.39
CA THR A 45 3.86 22.01 22.14
C THR A 45 4.30 21.35 20.84
N GLU A 46 5.47 21.73 20.34
CA GLU A 46 6.11 21.09 19.17
C GLU A 46 6.36 19.59 19.42
N ASP A 47 6.71 19.20 20.65
CA ASP A 47 6.89 17.80 21.03
C ASP A 47 5.60 16.99 20.86
N GLN A 48 4.45 17.53 21.29
CA GLN A 48 3.16 16.87 21.06
C GLN A 48 2.81 16.78 19.59
N LEU A 49 3.03 17.87 18.82
CA LEU A 49 2.78 17.87 17.39
C LEU A 49 3.65 16.83 16.68
N LYS A 50 4.92 16.70 17.08
CA LYS A 50 5.85 15.69 16.58
C LYS A 50 5.39 14.28 16.91
N ALA A 51 4.96 14.02 18.14
CA ALA A 51 4.45 12.71 18.55
C ALA A 51 3.21 12.29 17.73
N VAL A 52 2.30 13.24 17.47
CA VAL A 52 1.12 13.01 16.62
C VAL A 52 1.55 12.75 15.17
N ALA A 53 2.46 13.54 14.63
CA ALA A 53 2.98 13.38 13.27
C ALA A 53 3.68 12.03 13.07
N ASP A 54 4.49 11.61 14.04
CA ASP A 54 5.18 10.32 14.01
C ASP A 54 4.20 9.15 14.09
N THR A 55 3.18 9.26 14.93
CA THR A 55 2.12 8.23 15.04
C THR A 55 1.32 8.12 13.75
N ALA A 56 0.95 9.26 13.14
CA ALA A 56 0.27 9.28 11.86
C ALA A 56 1.13 8.65 10.76
N LYS A 57 2.42 9.02 10.70
CA LYS A 57 3.38 8.43 9.77
C LYS A 57 3.52 6.93 9.96
N ALA A 58 3.75 6.47 11.19
CA ALA A 58 3.89 5.04 11.50
C ALA A 58 2.63 4.26 11.13
N THR A 59 1.44 4.84 11.37
CA THR A 59 0.17 4.24 10.99
C THR A 59 0.06 4.06 9.48
N THR A 60 0.39 5.10 8.70
CA THR A 60 0.37 5.05 7.24
C THR A 60 1.44 4.10 6.68
N ASP A 61 2.66 4.14 7.24
CA ASP A 61 3.76 3.22 6.88
C ASP A 61 3.41 1.76 7.17
N ALA A 62 2.56 1.49 8.16
CA ALA A 62 2.12 0.15 8.54
C ALA A 62 0.95 -0.40 7.70
N VAL A 63 0.34 0.41 6.83
CA VAL A 63 -0.69 -0.06 5.91
C VAL A 63 -0.05 -1.02 4.90
N ASN A 64 -0.20 -2.31 5.16
CA ASN A 64 0.29 -3.39 4.32
C ASN A 64 -0.89 -4.21 3.79
N LEU A 65 -0.80 -4.67 2.54
CA LEU A 65 -1.71 -5.68 2.01
C LEU A 65 -1.11 -7.06 2.27
N LYS A 66 -1.80 -7.91 3.04
CA LYS A 66 -1.38 -9.29 3.29
C LYS A 66 -2.00 -10.21 2.24
N PHE A 67 -1.17 -10.97 1.54
CA PHE A 67 -1.62 -11.94 0.53
C PHE A 67 -1.19 -13.36 0.88
N SER A 68 -1.96 -14.32 0.43
CA SER A 68 -1.63 -15.75 0.35
C SER A 68 -1.98 -16.25 -1.05
N GLY A 69 -1.34 -17.31 -1.52
CA GLY A 69 -1.65 -17.94 -2.80
C GLY A 69 -1.39 -19.44 -2.74
N ASP A 70 -1.94 -20.17 -3.69
CA ASP A 70 -1.98 -21.64 -3.68
C ASP A 70 -0.59 -22.31 -3.70
N THR A 71 0.44 -21.64 -4.22
CA THR A 71 1.79 -22.23 -4.41
C THR A 71 2.92 -21.38 -3.82
N ASN A 72 2.64 -20.56 -2.81
CA ASN A 72 3.63 -19.61 -2.31
C ASN A 72 4.76 -20.29 -1.49
N THR A 73 5.99 -20.30 -2.01
CA THR A 73 7.18 -20.82 -1.32
C THR A 73 7.95 -19.77 -0.52
N SER A 74 7.58 -18.49 -0.65
CA SER A 74 8.14 -17.41 0.16
C SER A 74 7.13 -16.26 0.24
N ALA A 75 6.37 -16.19 1.34
CA ALA A 75 5.44 -15.10 1.58
C ALA A 75 6.23 -13.79 1.76
N GLY A 76 6.44 -13.08 0.66
CA GLY A 76 7.02 -11.74 0.67
C GLY A 76 6.00 -10.73 1.18
N VAL A 77 6.43 -9.86 2.10
CA VAL A 77 5.68 -8.66 2.44
C VAL A 77 5.88 -7.67 1.29
N VAL A 78 4.83 -7.33 0.55
CA VAL A 78 4.90 -6.23 -0.42
C VAL A 78 4.77 -4.94 0.37
N ASN A 79 5.90 -4.27 0.60
CA ASN A 79 5.91 -2.97 1.23
C ASN A 79 5.63 -1.89 0.17
N LEU A 80 4.38 -1.42 0.11
CA LEU A 80 3.96 -0.43 -0.89
C LEU A 80 4.49 0.98 -0.64
N LYS A 81 5.20 1.24 0.47
CA LYS A 81 5.71 2.59 0.76
C LYS A 81 6.64 3.10 -0.34
N ASP A 82 7.45 2.19 -0.89
CA ASP A 82 8.42 2.48 -1.96
C ASP A 82 8.29 1.48 -3.14
N ASP A 83 7.31 0.57 -3.12
CA ASP A 83 7.16 -0.50 -4.12
C ASP A 83 5.75 -0.53 -4.75
N THR A 84 5.62 -1.22 -5.88
CA THR A 84 4.36 -1.33 -6.62
C THR A 84 3.76 -2.72 -6.47
N PHE A 85 2.45 -2.77 -6.22
CA PHE A 85 1.69 -4.02 -6.31
C PHE A 85 1.51 -4.42 -7.78
N ASN A 86 2.42 -5.25 -8.29
CA ASN A 86 2.32 -5.79 -9.65
C ASN A 86 1.52 -7.09 -9.66
N ILE A 87 0.48 -7.15 -10.48
CA ILE A 87 -0.13 -8.43 -10.90
C ILE A 87 0.40 -8.72 -12.29
N VAL A 88 1.21 -9.77 -12.42
CA VAL A 88 1.87 -10.12 -13.68
C VAL A 88 1.25 -11.40 -14.21
N GLY A 89 0.82 -11.36 -15.47
CA GLY A 89 0.41 -12.58 -16.18
C GLY A 89 1.58 -13.54 -16.39
N ASP A 90 1.29 -14.76 -16.85
CA ASP A 90 2.31 -15.78 -17.15
C ASP A 90 3.08 -15.51 -18.45
N GLY A 91 2.77 -14.41 -19.14
CA GLY A 91 3.36 -14.05 -20.43
C GLY A 91 2.86 -14.88 -21.61
N LYS A 92 1.90 -15.80 -21.40
CA LYS A 92 1.35 -16.67 -22.44
C LYS A 92 -0.17 -16.72 -22.46
N TYR A 93 -0.79 -17.24 -21.40
CA TYR A 93 -2.23 -17.42 -21.32
C TYR A 93 -2.94 -16.26 -20.63
N VAL A 94 -2.27 -15.57 -19.71
CA VAL A 94 -2.86 -14.48 -18.93
C VAL A 94 -2.07 -13.20 -19.19
N THR A 95 -2.80 -12.11 -19.38
CA THR A 95 -2.24 -10.76 -19.42
C THR A 95 -3.00 -9.87 -18.44
N THR A 96 -2.30 -8.90 -17.89
CA THR A 96 -2.82 -7.94 -16.93
C THR A 96 -2.58 -6.53 -17.47
N ASP A 97 -3.55 -5.65 -17.25
CA ASP A 97 -3.47 -4.23 -17.61
C ASP A 97 -4.00 -3.39 -16.45
N ALA A 98 -3.19 -2.45 -15.98
CA ALA A 98 -3.52 -1.56 -14.88
C ALA A 98 -3.38 -0.11 -15.37
N ASN A 99 -4.50 0.61 -15.47
CA ASN A 99 -4.56 1.95 -16.07
C ASN A 99 -4.87 3.06 -15.05
N GLY A 100 -4.59 2.82 -13.77
CA GLY A 100 -4.84 3.76 -12.66
C GLY A 100 -6.30 3.88 -12.23
N LYS A 101 -7.24 3.28 -12.97
CA LYS A 101 -8.66 3.20 -12.60
C LYS A 101 -9.09 1.76 -12.34
N ASP A 102 -8.79 0.88 -13.29
CA ASP A 102 -9.17 -0.51 -13.26
C ASP A 102 -7.94 -1.40 -13.40
N LEU A 103 -8.02 -2.59 -12.79
CA LEU A 103 -7.16 -3.71 -13.09
C LEU A 103 -7.94 -4.70 -13.95
N THR A 104 -7.50 -4.89 -15.18
CA THR A 104 -8.09 -5.87 -16.09
C THR A 104 -7.21 -7.10 -16.19
N VAL A 105 -7.80 -8.28 -16.06
CA VAL A 105 -7.14 -9.57 -16.29
C VAL A 105 -7.79 -10.21 -17.50
N LYS A 106 -6.99 -10.54 -18.51
CA LYS A 106 -7.46 -11.16 -19.76
C LYS A 106 -6.80 -12.51 -19.97
N VAL A 107 -7.56 -13.44 -20.53
CA VAL A 107 -7.02 -14.69 -21.05
C VAL A 107 -6.80 -14.58 -22.56
N SER A 108 -5.70 -15.16 -23.03
CA SER A 108 -5.40 -15.27 -24.45
C SER A 108 -6.16 -16.45 -25.04
N GLU A 109 -7.32 -16.16 -25.62
CA GLU A 109 -8.15 -17.18 -26.29
C GLU A 109 -7.37 -17.91 -27.39
N ALA A 110 -6.54 -17.19 -28.15
CA ALA A 110 -5.72 -17.77 -29.21
C ALA A 110 -4.70 -18.79 -28.68
N GLU A 111 -3.99 -18.46 -27.58
CA GLU A 111 -3.02 -19.39 -27.00
C GLU A 111 -3.69 -20.58 -26.33
N ILE A 112 -4.84 -20.39 -25.68
CA ILE A 112 -5.64 -21.50 -25.13
C ILE A 112 -6.09 -22.46 -26.24
N LYS A 113 -6.58 -21.93 -27.36
CA LYS A 113 -7.00 -22.76 -28.50
C LYS A 113 -5.85 -23.59 -29.07
N LYS A 114 -4.65 -23.02 -29.22
CA LYS A 114 -3.46 -23.76 -29.67
C LYS A 114 -3.13 -24.91 -28.72
N SER A 115 -3.11 -24.65 -27.41
CA SER A 115 -2.83 -25.68 -26.41
C SER A 115 -3.92 -26.76 -26.37
N ALA A 116 -5.19 -26.39 -26.54
CA ALA A 116 -6.28 -27.35 -26.63
C ALA A 116 -6.13 -28.28 -27.85
N VAL A 117 -5.80 -27.73 -29.03
CA VAL A 117 -5.53 -28.53 -30.22
C VAL A 117 -4.35 -29.47 -30.02
N ALA A 118 -3.25 -28.97 -29.44
CA ALA A 118 -2.06 -29.78 -29.18
C ALA A 118 -2.30 -30.89 -28.13
N ALA A 119 -3.23 -30.67 -27.19
CA ALA A 119 -3.59 -31.65 -26.17
C ALA A 119 -4.49 -32.78 -26.71
N VAL A 120 -5.11 -32.62 -27.88
CA VAL A 120 -5.87 -33.69 -28.52
C VAL A 120 -4.90 -34.74 -29.04
N THR A 121 -4.83 -35.86 -28.34
CA THR A 121 -4.10 -37.06 -28.79
C THR A 121 -5.07 -38.04 -29.42
N VAL A 122 -4.66 -38.61 -30.55
CA VAL A 122 -5.34 -39.72 -31.20
C VAL A 122 -4.34 -40.88 -31.23
N SER A 123 -4.83 -42.12 -31.08
CA SER A 123 -3.92 -43.27 -31.15
C SER A 123 -3.30 -43.31 -32.55
N THR A 124 -1.97 -43.30 -32.60
CA THR A 124 -1.20 -43.48 -33.85
C THR A 124 -0.91 -44.95 -34.12
N ASP A 125 -1.39 -45.86 -33.25
CA ASP A 125 -1.22 -47.28 -33.43
C ASP A 125 -2.16 -47.76 -34.54
N THR A 126 -1.57 -48.01 -35.71
CA THR A 126 -2.30 -48.49 -36.89
C THR A 126 -2.63 -49.99 -36.81
N THR A 127 -2.24 -50.67 -35.72
CA THR A 127 -2.46 -52.11 -35.52
C THR A 127 -3.53 -52.42 -34.47
N ASP A 128 -3.91 -51.46 -33.63
CA ASP A 128 -5.03 -51.59 -32.70
C ASP A 128 -6.37 -51.49 -33.46
N ALA A 129 -7.10 -52.61 -33.53
CA ALA A 129 -8.40 -52.70 -34.21
C ALA A 129 -9.50 -51.83 -33.54
N ASN A 130 -9.28 -51.36 -32.31
CA ASN A 130 -10.19 -50.45 -31.60
C ASN A 130 -9.73 -48.99 -31.65
N ASN A 131 -8.72 -48.64 -32.46
CA ASN A 131 -8.30 -47.26 -32.64
C ASN A 131 -9.48 -46.41 -33.16
N PRO A 132 -9.82 -45.28 -32.50
CA PRO A 132 -10.97 -44.45 -32.88
C PRO A 132 -10.91 -43.83 -34.29
N ILE A 133 -9.75 -43.85 -34.96
CA ILE A 133 -9.59 -43.36 -36.33
C ILE A 133 -9.00 -44.47 -37.20
N SER A 134 -9.69 -44.82 -38.28
CA SER A 134 -9.17 -45.70 -39.33
C SER A 134 -8.60 -44.86 -40.46
N VAL A 135 -7.32 -45.06 -40.81
CA VAL A 135 -6.70 -44.43 -41.99
C VAL A 135 -6.71 -45.43 -43.16
N THR A 136 -7.38 -45.07 -44.26
CA THR A 136 -7.34 -45.87 -45.48
C THR A 136 -6.19 -45.37 -46.36
N PRO A 137 -5.16 -46.17 -46.65
CA PRO A 137 -4.08 -45.78 -47.56
C PRO A 137 -4.64 -45.57 -48.98
N THR A 138 -4.27 -44.48 -49.64
CA THR A 138 -4.51 -44.30 -51.08
C THR A 138 -3.25 -44.73 -51.83
N THR A 139 -3.44 -45.62 -52.81
CA THR A 139 -2.40 -46.13 -53.74
C THR A 139 -2.10 -45.16 -54.86
#